data_AF-I2PWC5-F1
#
_entry.id   AF-I2PWC5-F1
#
_cell.length_a   1.000
_cell.length_b   1.000
_cell.length_c   1.000
_cell.angle_alpha   90.00
_cell.angle_beta   90.00
_cell.angle_gamma   90.00
#
_symmetry.space_group_name_H-M   'P 1'
#
loop_
_entity.id
_entity.type
_entity.pdbx_description
1 polymer ?
#
loop_
_entity_poly.entity_id
_entity_poly.type
_entity_poly.pdbx_seq_one_letter_code
_entity_poly.pdbx_strand_id
1 'polypeptide(L)' 'MEQDKNVAYYLEMIANAPSYQDLVFFRNRTFEAIEATLAAEDVEAVKRAWTERAKDENVPVVPPGQKKTTGA' A
#
# COMPACT_ATOMS: atom_id res chain seq x y z
N MET A 1 0.09 -23.60 1.38
CA MET A 1 0.64 -22.75 2.46
C MET A 1 -0.18 -21.48 2.44
N GLU A 2 -1.30 -21.49 3.17
CA GLU A 2 -2.08 -20.28 3.42
C GLU A 2 -1.17 -19.35 4.21
N GLN A 3 -0.84 -18.22 3.59
CA GLN A 3 0.09 -17.26 4.17
C GLN A 3 -0.62 -16.65 5.39
N ASP A 4 -0.16 -16.99 6.59
CA ASP A 4 -0.25 -16.12 7.76
C ASP A 4 0.41 -14.79 7.37
N LYS A 5 -0.34 -13.92 6.68
CA LYS A 5 0.13 -12.60 6.28
C LYS A 5 0.10 -11.74 7.52
N ASN A 6 1.19 -11.82 8.27
CA ASN A 6 1.42 -11.04 9.47
C ASN A 6 1.34 -9.54 9.12
N VAL A 7 0.76 -8.73 10.01
CA VAL A 7 0.64 -7.27 9.87
C VAL A 7 1.97 -6.62 9.42
N ALA A 8 3.11 -7.13 9.90
CA ALA A 8 4.44 -6.68 9.51
C ALA A 8 4.69 -6.72 7.99
N TYR A 9 4.21 -7.75 7.30
CA TYR A 9 4.36 -7.88 5.84
C TYR A 9 3.65 -6.73 5.10
N TYR A 10 2.45 -6.38 5.53
CA TYR A 10 1.68 -5.30 4.92
C TYR A 10 2.28 -3.93 5.21
N LEU A 11 2.82 -3.73 6.42
CA LEU A 11 3.53 -2.51 6.79
C LEU A 11 4.80 -2.33 5.95
N GLU A 12 5.57 -3.39 5.72
CA GLU A 12 6.74 -3.34 4.83
C GLU A 12 6.37 -3.01 3.39
N MET A 13 5.27 -3.57 2.86
CA MET A 13 4.80 -3.24 1.50
C MET A 13 4.45 -1.76 1.36
N ILE A 14 3.81 -1.16 2.37
CA ILE A 14 3.48 0.27 2.38
C ILE A 14 4.75 1.13 2.47
N ALA A 15 5.68 0.77 3.35
CA ALA A 15 6.93 1.52 3.53
C ALA A 15 7.78 1.54 2.24
N ASN A 16 7.82 0.40 1.54
CA ASN A 16 8.57 0.22 0.30
C ASN A 16 7.78 0.63 -0.95
N ALA A 17 6.55 1.14 -0.82
CA ALA A 17 5.76 1.56 -1.96
C ALA A 17 6.50 2.69 -2.72
N PRO A 18 6.80 2.49 -4.01
CA PRO A 18 7.62 3.44 -4.75
C PRO A 18 6.81 4.67 -5.21
N SER A 19 5.48 4.62 -5.14
CA SER A 19 4.63 5.75 -5.51
C SER A 19 3.24 5.72 -4.84
N TYR A 20 2.53 6.84 -4.93
CA TYR A 20 1.15 6.94 -4.51
C TYR A 20 0.23 6.02 -5.32
N GLN A 21 0.51 5.79 -6.61
CA GLN A 21 -0.26 4.81 -7.40
C GLN A 21 -0.12 3.39 -6.85
N ASP A 22 1.06 2.99 -6.42
CA ASP A 22 1.27 1.68 -5.77
C ASP A 22 0.51 1.59 -4.45
N LEU A 23 0.47 2.68 -3.68
CA LEU A 23 -0.35 2.77 -2.46
C LEU A 23 -1.85 2.61 -2.78
N VAL A 24 -2.36 3.28 -3.82
CA VAL A 24 -3.78 3.13 -4.23
C VAL A 24 -4.06 1.70 -4.70
N PHE A 25 -3.15 1.09 -5.46
CA PHE A 25 -3.29 -0.30 -5.89
C PHE A 25 -3.28 -1.26 -4.70
N PHE A 26 -2.36 -1.05 -3.76
CA PHE A 26 -2.30 -1.80 -2.52
C PHE A 26 -3.61 -1.71 -1.75
N ARG A 27 -4.15 -0.49 -1.55
CA ARG A 27 -5.42 -0.27 -0.87
C ARG A 27 -6.54 -1.05 -1.54
N ASN A 28 -6.73 -0.85 -2.85
CA ASN A 28 -7.86 -1.45 -3.57
C ASN A 28 -7.80 -2.97 -3.64
N ARG A 29 -6.61 -3.56 -3.69
CA ARG A 29 -6.44 -5.02 -3.83
C ARG A 29 -6.28 -5.75 -2.50
N THR A 30 -5.78 -5.06 -1.48
CA THR A 30 -5.30 -5.69 -0.24
C THR A 30 -6.17 -5.34 0.95
N PHE A 31 -6.78 -4.14 1.01
CA PHE A 31 -7.56 -3.72 2.19
C PHE A 31 -8.72 -4.68 2.51
N GLU A 32 -9.46 -5.12 1.50
CA GLU A 32 -10.55 -6.07 1.71
C GLU A 32 -10.06 -7.39 2.33
N ALA A 33 -8.88 -7.86 1.93
CA ALA A 33 -8.30 -9.07 2.49
C ALA A 33 -7.83 -8.87 3.94
N ILE A 34 -7.11 -7.79 4.25
CA ILE A 34 -6.69 -7.51 5.64
C ILE A 34 -7.87 -7.30 6.58
N GLU A 35 -8.94 -6.63 6.14
CA GLU A 35 -10.15 -6.45 6.93
C GLU A 35 -10.87 -7.78 7.23
N ALA A 36 -10.73 -8.76 6.34
CA ALA A 36 -11.30 -10.10 6.52
C ALA A 36 -10.39 -11.04 7.34
N THR A 37 -9.07 -10.82 7.36
CA THR A 37 -8.11 -11.78 7.95
C THR A 37 -7.45 -11.31 9.24
N LEU A 38 -7.28 -10.00 9.44
CA LEU A 38 -6.54 -9.45 10.58
C LEU A 38 -7.49 -8.95 11.68
N ALA A 39 -6.95 -8.82 12.90
CA ALA A 39 -7.64 -8.16 13.99
C ALA A 39 -7.84 -6.66 13.67
N ALA A 40 -8.88 -6.06 14.24
CA ALA A 40 -9.19 -4.65 14.02
C ALA A 40 -8.01 -3.72 14.33
N GLU A 41 -7.26 -4.00 15.41
CA GLU A 41 -6.07 -3.24 15.80
C GLU A 41 -4.97 -3.26 14.72
N ASP A 42 -4.74 -4.42 14.10
CA ASP A 42 -3.77 -4.58 13.02
C ASP A 42 -4.25 -3.91 11.73
N VAL A 43 -5.55 -4.01 11.42
CA VAL A 43 -6.16 -3.31 10.27
C VAL A 43 -5.98 -1.81 10.42
N GLU A 44 -6.22 -1.27 11.62
CA GLU A 44 -6.01 0.15 11.91
C GLU A 44 -4.53 0.55 11.77
N ALA A 45 -3.60 -0.29 12.23
CA ALA A 45 -2.17 -0.06 12.05
C ALA A 45 -1.78 0.03 10.57
N VAL A 46 -2.28 -0.87 9.73
CA VAL A 46 -2.03 -0.86 8.27
C VAL A 46 -2.66 0.37 7.61
N LYS A 47 -3.92 0.69 7.96
CA LYS A 47 -4.61 1.89 7.45
C LYS A 47 -3.88 3.18 7.83
N ARG A 48 -3.37 3.25 9.05
CA ARG A 48 -2.59 4.38 9.54
C ARG A 48 -1.28 4.52 8.79
N ALA A 49 -0.49 3.45 8.68
CA ALA A 49 0.78 3.46 7.94
C ALA A 49 0.56 3.89 6.48
N TRP A 50 -0.49 3.36 5.84
CA TRP A 50 -0.87 3.76 4.48
C TRP A 50 -1.19 5.25 4.40
N THR A 51 -1.96 5.78 5.35
CA THR A 51 -2.36 7.19 5.37
C THR A 51 -1.16 8.11 5.61
N GLU A 52 -0.24 7.75 6.50
CA GLU A 52 0.98 8.51 6.76
C GLU A 52 1.86 8.55 5.49
N ARG A 53 2.03 7.41 4.82
CA ARG A 53 2.79 7.33 3.56
C ARG A 53 2.10 8.05 2.41
N ALA A 54 0.78 8.01 2.35
CA ALA A 54 -0.04 8.70 1.35
C ALA A 54 0.02 10.24 1.49
N LYS A 55 0.28 10.74 2.70
CA LYS A 55 0.45 12.17 3.00
C LYS A 55 1.91 12.64 2.85
N ASP A 56 2.85 11.71 2.68
CA ASP A 56 4.26 12.02 2.53
C ASP A 56 4.51 12.65 1.16
N GLU A 57 4.84 13.94 1.15
CA GLU A 57 5.12 14.72 -0.05
C GLU A 57 6.36 14.22 -0.81
N ASN A 58 7.21 13.41 -0.18
CA ASN A 58 8.36 12.78 -0.82
C ASN A 58 7.98 11.53 -1.63
N VAL A 59 6.75 11.01 -1.47
CA VAL A 59 6.27 9.89 -2.26
C VAL A 59 5.82 10.42 -3.62
N PRO A 60 6.49 10.03 -4.72
CA PRO A 60 6.10 10.50 -6.03
C PRO A 60 4.69 9.97 -6.37
N VAL A 61 3.90 10.78 -7.07
CA VAL A 61 2.52 10.40 -7.43
C VAL A 61 2.49 9.17 -8.35
N VAL A 62 3.47 9.06 -9.24
CA VAL A 62 3.65 7.94 -10.18
C VAL A 62 5.00 7.27 -9.96
N PRO A 63 5.14 5.96 -10.23
CA PRO A 63 6.41 5.26 -10.09
C PRO A 63 7.49 5.90 -10.96
N PRO A 64 8.73 6.04 -10.43
CA PRO A 64 9.85 6.52 -11.22
C PRO A 64 10.09 5.56 -12.40
N GLY A 65 9.96 6.08 -13.62
CA GLY A 65 10.12 5.28 -14.85
C GLY A 65 8.81 5.02 -15.61
N GLN A 66 7.66 5.36 -15.04
CA GLN A 66 6.40 5.37 -15.79
C GLN A 66 6.38 6.61 -16.70
N LYS A 67 7.08 6.54 -17.84
CA LYS A 67 6.88 7.49 -18.93
C LYS A 67 5.39 7.43 -19.28
N LYS A 68 4.67 8.55 -19.14
CA LYS A 68 3.40 8.72 -19.87
C LYS A 68 3.70 8.29 -21.30
N THR A 69 3.11 7.20 -21.77
CA THR A 69 3.02 6.93 -23.19
C THR A 69 2.12 8.02 -23.76
N THR A 70 2.70 9.19 -23.98
CA THR A 70 2.25 10.12 -25.00
C THR A 70 2.82 9.56 -26.31
N GLY A 71 1.95 8.94 -27.09
CA GLY A 71 2.28 8.33 -28.39
C GLY A 71 1.38 7.12 -28.60
N ALA A 72 0.43 7.10 -29.53
CA ALA A 72 0.25 7.89 -30.75
C ALA A 72 -1.24 8.23 -30.97
#